data_AF-A0A1M5U2V1-F1
#
_entry.id   AF-A0A1M5U2V1-F1
#
_cell.length_a   1.000
_cell.length_b   1.000
_cell.length_c   1.000
_cell.angle_alpha   90.00
_cell.angle_beta   90.00
_cell.angle_gamma   90.00
#
_symmetry.space_group_name_H-M   'P 1'
#
loop_
_entity.id
_entity.type
_entity.pdbx_description
1 polymer ?
#
loop_
_entity_poly.entity_id
_entity_poly.type
_entity_poly.pdbx_seq_one_letter_code
_entity_poly.pdbx_strand_id
1 'polypeptide(L)'
;MENLMINMIDEVLDIQEEEKEVWKVKDDLEADWCLDKIRESKAEYNRFEMVAKAKIQQIEEALKKEREKMEQETSFFESKLREYFEADKHENMQEYIKMKKDFDWAEFKKKLDINGNHIIDKETGEIVEIEGLKLETKPEEFKVEV
;
A
#
# COMPACT_ATOMS: atom_id res chain seq x y z
N MET A 1 -40.93 27.73 -37.91
CA MET A 1 -41.98 26.96 -37.23
C MET A 1 -41.51 26.77 -35.81
N GLU A 2 -41.94 27.66 -34.92
CA GLU A 2 -41.66 27.51 -33.48
C GLU A 2 -42.29 26.20 -32.99
N ASN A 3 -41.53 25.48 -32.16
CA ASN A 3 -41.85 24.13 -31.72
C ASN A 3 -43.16 24.12 -30.92
N LEU A 4 -44.25 23.73 -31.58
CA LEU A 4 -45.55 23.45 -30.97
C LEU A 4 -45.44 22.47 -29.79
N MET A 5 -44.45 21.58 -29.82
CA MET A 5 -44.13 20.65 -28.73
C MET A 5 -43.54 21.31 -27.48
N ILE A 6 -42.85 22.45 -27.60
CA ILE A 6 -42.30 23.17 -26.44
C ILE A 6 -43.43 23.83 -25.65
N ASN A 7 -44.37 24.46 -26.35
CA ASN A 7 -45.49 25.16 -25.70
C ASN A 7 -46.46 24.19 -24.98
N MET A 8 -46.65 22.97 -25.50
CA MET A 8 -47.47 21.94 -24.84
C MET A 8 -46.79 21.36 -23.59
N ILE A 9 -45.47 21.38 -23.52
CA ILE A 9 -44.71 20.93 -22.34
C ILE A 9 -44.83 21.95 -21.21
N ASP A 10 -44.76 23.24 -21.53
CA ASP A 10 -44.94 24.32 -20.55
C ASP A 10 -46.38 24.39 -20.01
N GLU A 11 -47.40 24.06 -20.82
CA GLU A 11 -48.81 24.03 -20.38
C GLU A 11 -49.16 22.80 -19.52
N VAL A 12 -48.44 21.69 -19.68
CA VAL A 12 -48.64 20.44 -18.90
C VAL A 12 -47.85 20.44 -17.59
N LEU A 13 -46.71 21.15 -17.54
CA LEU A 13 -45.86 21.29 -16.37
C LEU A 13 -46.13 22.62 -15.67
N ASP A 14 -47.38 22.85 -15.26
CA ASP A 14 -47.74 23.82 -14.21
C ASP A 14 -47.26 23.30 -12.83
N ILE A 15 -46.01 22.82 -12.79
CA ILE A 15 -45.28 22.58 -11.56
C ILE A 15 -44.94 23.98 -11.06
N GLN A 16 -45.82 24.54 -10.24
CA GLN A 16 -45.44 25.62 -9.36
C GLN A 16 -44.28 25.08 -8.53
N GLU A 17 -43.05 25.52 -8.83
CA GLU A 17 -41.93 25.37 -7.93
C GLU A 17 -42.29 26.14 -6.67
N GLU A 18 -42.93 25.45 -5.71
CA GLU A 18 -43.04 25.96 -4.36
C GLU A 18 -41.60 26.20 -3.88
N GLU A 19 -41.22 27.48 -3.77
CA GLU A 19 -39.98 27.89 -3.14
C GLU A 19 -39.95 27.31 -1.72
N LYS A 20 -39.37 26.12 -1.57
CA LYS A 20 -39.17 25.50 -0.26
C LYS A 20 -38.28 26.45 0.53
N GLU A 21 -38.83 27.07 1.57
CA GLU A 21 -38.06 27.92 2.45
C GLU A 21 -36.83 27.13 2.96
N VAL A 22 -35.65 27.62 2.60
CA VAL A 22 -34.39 27.09 3.11
C VAL A 22 -34.34 27.40 4.60
N TRP A 23 -34.25 26.37 5.43
CA TRP A 23 -34.14 26.53 6.88
C TRP A 23 -32.88 27.33 7.24
N LYS A 24 -33.03 28.31 8.14
CA LYS A 24 -31.96 29.19 8.61
C LYS A 24 -31.93 29.16 10.13
N VAL A 25 -30.72 29.29 10.68
CA VAL A 25 -30.47 29.52 12.10
C VAL A 25 -30.88 30.95 12.45
N LYS A 26 -31.72 31.12 13.48
CA LYS A 26 -32.38 32.39 13.82
C LYS A 26 -31.85 33.04 15.08
N ASP A 27 -31.26 32.25 15.99
CA ASP A 27 -30.72 32.73 17.27
C ASP A 27 -29.54 31.87 17.75
N ASP A 28 -28.91 32.30 18.85
CA ASP A 28 -27.74 31.63 19.44
C ASP A 28 -28.06 30.23 19.96
N LEU A 29 -29.31 29.98 20.41
CA LEU A 29 -29.72 28.66 20.88
C LEU A 29 -29.84 27.66 19.73
N GLU A 30 -30.38 28.09 18.59
CA GLU A 30 -30.41 27.30 17.36
C GLU A 30 -28.99 27.04 16.83
N ALA A 31 -28.08 28.00 16.97
CA ALA A 31 -26.67 27.83 16.59
C ALA A 31 -25.96 26.78 17.46
N ASP A 32 -26.14 26.84 18.78
CA ASP A 32 -25.61 25.84 19.72
C ASP A 32 -26.16 24.44 19.43
N TRP A 33 -27.46 24.34 19.13
CA TRP A 33 -28.07 23.08 18.71
C TRP A 33 -27.46 22.54 17.40
N CYS A 34 -27.18 23.41 16.42
CA CYS A 34 -26.48 23.00 15.21
C CYS A 34 -25.07 22.45 15.52
N LEU A 35 -24.33 23.08 16.43
CA LEU A 35 -23.01 22.58 16.85
C LEU A 35 -23.11 21.20 17.50
N ASP A 36 -24.11 20.98 18.34
CA ASP A 36 -24.36 19.67 18.94
C ASP A 36 -24.71 18.62 17.88
N LYS A 37 -25.57 18.96 16.91
CA LYS A 37 -25.90 18.05 15.79
C LYS A 37 -24.69 17.70 14.94
N ILE A 38 -23.83 18.68 14.66
CA ILE A 38 -22.56 18.43 13.95
C ILE A 38 -21.67 17.50 14.77
N ARG A 39 -21.57 17.73 16.09
CA ARG A 39 -20.77 16.89 16.98
C ARG A 39 -21.29 15.45 17.01
N GLU A 40 -22.61 15.27 17.16
CA GLU A 40 -23.27 13.96 17.14
C GLU A 40 -23.02 13.23 15.83
N SER A 41 -23.23 13.90 14.69
CA SER A 41 -23.03 13.32 13.36
C SER A 41 -21.56 12.90 13.14
N LYS A 42 -20.60 13.75 13.53
CA LYS A 42 -19.18 13.41 13.48
C LYS A 42 -18.84 12.24 14.39
N ALA A 43 -19.38 12.21 15.61
CA ALA A 43 -19.15 11.12 16.54
C ALA A 43 -19.71 9.78 16.01
N GLU A 44 -20.87 9.82 15.37
CA GLU A 44 -21.46 8.64 14.73
C GLU A 44 -20.63 8.14 13.55
N TYR A 45 -20.20 9.05 12.67
CA TYR A 45 -19.29 8.71 11.57
C TYR A 45 -18.01 8.07 12.09
N ASN A 46 -17.35 8.67 13.09
CA ASN A 46 -16.10 8.14 13.65
C ASN A 46 -16.28 6.73 14.24
N ARG A 47 -17.42 6.45 14.88
CA ARG A 47 -17.74 5.09 15.37
C ARG A 47 -17.87 4.10 14.21
N PHE A 48 -18.57 4.47 13.14
CA PHE A 48 -18.69 3.64 11.95
C PHE A 48 -17.33 3.40 11.27
N GLU A 49 -16.55 4.47 11.10
CA GLU A 49 -15.21 4.42 10.51
C GLU A 49 -14.29 3.47 11.28
N MET A 50 -14.29 3.54 12.61
CA MET A 50 -13.50 2.65 13.47
C MET A 50 -13.86 1.18 13.23
N VAL A 51 -15.15 0.84 13.19
CA VAL A 51 -15.61 -0.53 12.92
C VAL A 51 -15.24 -0.98 11.50
N ALA A 52 -15.40 -0.11 10.52
CA ALA A 52 -15.05 -0.40 9.13
C ALA A 52 -13.55 -0.68 8.97
N LYS A 53 -12.70 0.18 9.55
CA LYS A 53 -11.24 -0.01 9.56
C LYS A 53 -10.82 -1.29 10.25
N ALA A 54 -11.42 -1.63 11.40
CA ALA A 54 -11.15 -2.89 12.08
C ALA A 54 -11.50 -4.11 11.21
N LYS A 55 -12.62 -4.07 10.46
CA LYS A 55 -12.99 -5.13 9.52
C LYS A 55 -12.04 -5.23 8.33
N ILE A 56 -11.61 -4.10 7.77
CA ILE A 56 -10.61 -4.06 6.69
C ILE A 56 -9.33 -4.76 7.16
N GLN A 57 -8.84 -4.42 8.34
CA GLN A 57 -7.66 -5.05 8.92
C GLN A 57 -7.81 -6.57 9.09
N GLN A 58 -8.98 -7.05 9.54
CA GLN A 58 -9.26 -8.49 9.66
C GLN A 58 -9.21 -9.20 8.30
N ILE A 59 -9.78 -8.58 7.26
CA ILE A 59 -9.79 -9.13 5.90
C ILE A 59 -8.38 -9.15 5.32
N GLU A 60 -7.61 -8.07 5.50
CA GLU A 60 -6.21 -7.98 5.05
C GLU A 60 -5.35 -9.07 5.70
N GLU A 61 -5.50 -9.29 7.01
CA GLU A 61 -4.79 -10.35 7.73
C GLU A 61 -5.19 -11.75 7.23
N ALA A 62 -6.48 -11.98 6.98
CA ALA A 62 -6.95 -13.24 6.40
C ALA A 62 -6.37 -13.48 4.99
N LEU A 63 -6.35 -12.43 4.16
CA LEU A 63 -5.77 -12.49 2.81
C LEU A 63 -4.26 -12.78 2.86
N LYS A 64 -3.54 -12.16 3.82
CA LYS A 64 -2.12 -12.40 4.04
C LYS A 64 -1.85 -13.86 4.41
N LYS A 65 -2.63 -14.43 5.34
CA LYS A 65 -2.49 -15.85 5.73
C LYS A 65 -2.72 -16.80 4.57
N GLU A 66 -3.74 -16.55 3.74
CA GLU A 66 -4.01 -17.42 2.59
C GLU A 66 -2.90 -17.32 1.54
N ARG A 67 -2.33 -16.11 1.34
CA ARG A 67 -1.14 -15.93 0.50
C ARG A 67 0.05 -16.72 1.03
N GLU A 68 0.38 -16.58 2.31
CA GLU A 68 1.50 -17.29 2.94
C GLU A 68 1.33 -18.81 2.80
N LYS A 69 0.12 -19.33 2.99
CA LYS A 69 -0.21 -20.75 2.80
C LYS A 69 0.00 -21.19 1.35
N MET A 70 -0.53 -20.44 0.38
CA MET A 70 -0.35 -20.72 -1.05
C MET A 70 1.14 -20.71 -1.44
N GLU A 71 1.92 -19.74 -0.93
CA GLU A 71 3.35 -19.64 -1.17
C GLU A 71 4.11 -20.85 -0.59
N GLN A 72 3.78 -21.25 0.64
CA GLN A 72 4.38 -22.44 1.28
C GLN A 72 4.04 -23.72 0.51
N GLU A 73 2.78 -23.93 0.13
CA GLU A 73 2.36 -25.10 -0.66
C GLU A 73 3.05 -25.12 -2.02
N THR A 74 3.07 -23.99 -2.71
CA THR A 74 3.75 -23.84 -4.01
C THR A 74 5.23 -24.16 -3.89
N SER A 75 5.92 -23.54 -2.93
CA SER A 75 7.35 -23.76 -2.70
C SER A 75 7.67 -25.23 -2.36
N PHE A 76 6.82 -25.86 -1.54
CA PHE A 76 6.96 -27.29 -1.23
C PHE A 76 6.88 -28.16 -2.49
N PHE A 77 5.87 -27.95 -3.33
CA PHE A 77 5.71 -28.75 -4.56
C PHE A 77 6.77 -28.42 -5.62
N GLU A 78 7.18 -27.16 -5.75
CA GLU A 78 8.31 -26.77 -6.60
C GLU A 78 9.60 -27.46 -6.16
N SER A 79 9.85 -27.56 -4.85
CA SER A 79 10.98 -28.33 -4.32
C SER A 79 10.88 -29.81 -4.67
N LYS A 80 9.69 -30.41 -4.58
CA LYS A 80 9.48 -31.81 -4.98
C LYS A 80 9.67 -32.06 -6.47
N LEU A 81 9.22 -31.12 -7.31
CA LEU A 81 9.47 -31.18 -8.75
C LEU A 81 10.97 -31.07 -9.06
N ARG A 82 11.66 -30.14 -8.38
CA ARG A 82 13.12 -30.02 -8.49
C ARG A 82 13.83 -31.31 -8.11
N GLU A 83 13.56 -31.86 -6.92
CA GLU A 83 14.11 -33.14 -6.46
C GLU A 83 13.88 -34.26 -7.49
N TYR A 84 12.69 -34.30 -8.11
CA TYR A 84 12.35 -35.30 -9.11
C TYR A 84 13.17 -35.14 -10.40
N PHE A 85 13.27 -33.93 -10.96
CA PHE A 85 14.02 -33.69 -12.19
C PHE A 85 15.54 -33.72 -12.01
N GLU A 86 16.03 -33.45 -10.80
CA GLU A 86 17.45 -33.54 -10.46
C GLU A 86 17.94 -34.98 -10.24
N ALA A 87 17.03 -35.94 -10.09
CA ALA A 87 17.40 -37.35 -9.93
C ALA A 87 18.08 -37.91 -11.20
N ASP A 88 19.16 -38.68 -11.00
CA ASP A 88 20.02 -39.31 -12.03
C ASP A 88 19.29 -40.18 -13.08
N LYS A 89 17.99 -40.40 -12.92
CA LYS A 89 17.14 -41.15 -13.87
C LYS A 89 16.60 -40.29 -15.02
N HIS A 90 16.84 -38.97 -14.98
CA HIS A 90 16.31 -38.02 -15.94
C HIS A 90 17.45 -37.27 -16.65
N GLU A 91 18.22 -38.00 -17.46
CA GLU A 91 19.18 -37.40 -18.38
C GLU A 91 18.45 -36.37 -19.27
N ASN A 92 18.98 -35.15 -19.36
CA ASN A 92 18.47 -33.99 -20.11
C ASN A 92 17.36 -33.15 -19.44
N MET A 93 16.89 -33.43 -18.22
CA MET A 93 15.88 -32.54 -17.57
C MET A 93 16.49 -31.31 -16.88
N GLN A 94 17.81 -31.33 -16.66
CA GLN A 94 18.58 -30.23 -16.06
C GLN A 94 18.48 -28.93 -16.87
N GLU A 95 18.29 -29.00 -18.19
CA GLU A 95 18.20 -27.82 -19.08
C GLU A 95 16.94 -26.97 -18.83
N TYR A 96 15.91 -27.55 -18.20
CA TYR A 96 14.66 -26.86 -17.85
C TYR A 96 14.69 -26.25 -16.45
N ILE A 97 15.74 -26.51 -15.66
CA ILE A 97 15.90 -25.97 -14.32
C ILE A 97 16.60 -24.61 -14.41
N LYS A 98 15.86 -23.54 -14.11
CA LYS A 98 16.42 -22.18 -14.06
C LYS A 98 17.29 -22.01 -12.81
N MET A 99 18.60 -21.96 -13.01
CA MET A 99 19.57 -21.50 -12.03
C MET A 99 19.52 -19.96 -11.97
N LYS A 100 18.99 -19.39 -10.89
CA LYS A 100 19.19 -17.96 -10.60
C LYS A 100 20.52 -17.80 -9.88
N LYS A 101 21.48 -17.15 -10.52
CA LYS A 101 22.75 -16.77 -9.90
C LYS A 101 22.61 -15.32 -9.42
N ASP A 102 22.28 -15.16 -8.15
CA ASP A 102 22.23 -13.85 -7.52
C ASP A 102 23.57 -13.50 -6.85
N PHE A 103 23.85 -12.20 -6.71
CA PHE A 103 25.06 -11.71 -6.07
C PHE A 103 24.89 -11.70 -4.55
N ASP A 104 25.80 -12.35 -3.83
CA ASP A 104 25.77 -12.40 -2.36
C ASP A 104 26.26 -11.08 -1.75
N TRP A 105 25.35 -10.13 -1.63
CA TRP A 105 25.60 -8.84 -1.00
C TRP A 105 26.00 -8.97 0.48
N ALA A 106 25.57 -10.02 1.18
CA ALA A 106 25.85 -10.18 2.60
C ALA A 106 27.32 -10.53 2.80
N GLU A 107 27.82 -11.54 2.08
CA GLU A 107 29.24 -11.90 2.10
C GLU A 107 30.12 -10.78 1.53
N PHE A 108 29.70 -10.15 0.42
CA PHE A 108 30.43 -9.03 -0.15
C PHE A 108 30.62 -7.87 0.85
N LYS A 109 29.57 -7.46 1.56
CA LYS A 109 29.66 -6.38 2.56
C LYS A 109 30.57 -6.71 3.75
N LYS A 110 30.68 -7.98 4.15
CA LYS A 110 31.60 -8.38 5.24
C LYS A 110 33.06 -8.08 4.89
N LYS A 111 33.42 -8.21 3.61
CA LYS A 111 34.75 -7.93 3.08
C LYS A 111 35.07 -6.44 2.97
N LEU A 112 34.07 -5.57 2.97
CA LEU A 112 34.28 -4.13 2.85
C LEU A 112 34.56 -3.47 4.20
N ASP A 113 35.48 -2.51 4.20
CA ASP A 113 35.75 -1.59 5.29
C ASP A 113 35.70 -0.13 4.80
N ILE A 114 35.50 0.80 5.73
CA ILE A 114 35.48 2.23 5.43
C ILE A 114 36.65 2.89 6.12
N ASN A 115 37.60 3.41 5.35
CA ASN A 115 38.73 4.17 5.88
C ASN A 115 38.72 5.59 5.32
N GLY A 116 38.30 6.53 6.17
CA GLY A 116 38.07 7.92 5.77
C GLY A 116 36.96 8.01 4.72
N ASN A 117 37.33 8.37 3.49
CA ASN A 117 36.40 8.58 2.38
C ASN A 117 36.47 7.49 1.29
N HIS A 118 37.14 6.37 1.58
CA HIS A 118 37.30 5.26 0.64
C HIS A 118 36.71 3.97 1.21
N ILE A 119 36.15 3.16 0.31
CA ILE A 119 35.75 1.78 0.59
C ILE A 119 36.95 0.90 0.29
N ILE A 120 37.33 0.03 1.23
CA ILE A 120 38.52 -0.82 1.13
C ILE A 120 38.10 -2.28 1.26
N ASP A 121 38.72 -3.17 0.48
CA ASP A 121 38.60 -4.61 0.70
C ASP A 121 39.53 -5.04 1.86
N LYS A 122 38.99 -5.67 2.89
CA LYS A 122 39.75 -6.12 4.07
C LYS A 122 40.77 -7.21 3.77
N GLU A 123 40.54 -8.02 2.74
CA GLU A 123 41.41 -9.13 2.38
C GLU A 123 42.61 -8.65 1.56
N THR A 124 42.40 -7.73 0.62
CA THR A 124 43.47 -7.24 -0.27
C THR A 124 44.08 -5.91 0.18
N GLY A 125 43.34 -5.11 0.96
CA GLY A 125 43.72 -3.74 1.33
C GLY A 125 43.56 -2.74 0.18
N GLU A 126 42.95 -3.15 -0.94
CA GLU A 126 42.77 -2.30 -2.12
C GLU A 126 41.53 -1.41 -2.00
N ILE A 127 41.58 -0.24 -2.61
CA ILE A 127 40.43 0.67 -2.71
C ILE A 127 39.45 0.08 -3.72
N VAL A 128 38.21 -0.11 -3.29
CA VAL A 128 37.12 -0.67 -4.09
C VAL A 128 36.38 0.47 -4.79
N GLU A 129 36.71 0.68 -6.07
CA GLU A 129 36.01 1.61 -6.95
C GLU A 129 35.08 0.84 -7.89
N ILE A 130 33.83 0.65 -7.46
CA ILE A 130 32.79 -0.02 -8.26
C ILE A 130 31.73 1.01 -8.65
N GLU A 131 31.36 1.02 -9.93
CA GLU A 131 30.27 1.86 -10.44
C GLU A 131 28.97 1.58 -9.66
N GLY A 132 28.40 2.63 -9.04
CA GLY A 132 27.18 2.54 -8.24
C GLY A 132 27.37 2.28 -6.75
N LEU A 133 28.60 2.01 -6.29
CA LEU A 133 28.93 1.90 -4.85
C LEU A 133 29.44 3.24 -4.33
N LYS A 134 28.71 3.88 -3.41
CA LYS A 134 29.06 5.19 -2.84
C LYS A 134 28.88 5.20 -1.33
N LEU A 135 29.70 6.02 -0.66
CA LEU A 135 29.53 6.34 0.76
C LEU A 135 28.53 7.49 0.90
N GLU A 136 27.48 7.28 1.68
CA GLU A 136 26.53 8.34 2.06
C GLU A 136 26.62 8.58 3.57
N THR A 137 26.84 9.84 3.95
CA THR A 137 26.76 10.26 5.36
C THR A 137 25.30 10.38 5.75
N LYS A 138 24.82 9.53 6.66
CA LYS A 138 23.48 9.68 7.22
C LYS A 138 23.43 10.92 8.12
N PRO A 139 22.41 11.79 8.00
CA PRO A 139 22.22 12.88 8.94
C PRO A 139 21.89 12.32 10.34
N GLU A 140 22.34 13.00 11.40
CA GLU A 140 22.01 12.61 12.78
C GLU A 140 20.50 12.72 13.01
N GLU A 141 19.87 11.61 13.40
CA GLU A 141 18.49 11.59 13.85
C GLU A 141 18.42 12.17 15.26
N PHE A 142 18.04 13.45 15.37
CA PHE A 142 17.77 14.10 16.64
C PHE A 142 16.48 13.54 17.25
N LYS A 143 16.61 12.63 18.23
CA LYS A 143 15.46 12.16 19.03
C LYS A 143 15.21 13.12 20.18
N VAL A 144 14.06 13.77 20.19
CA VAL A 144 13.53 14.46 21.37
C VAL A 144 12.69 13.47 22.16
N GLU A 145 13.13 13.10 23.35
CA GLU A 145 12.29 12.41 24.33
C GLU A 145 11.37 13.47 25.00
N VAL A 146 10.06 13.20 25.04
CA VAL A 146 9.03 14.02 25.71
C VAL A 146 8.69 13.38 27.05
#